data_AF-A0A2N8NE72-F1
#
_entry.id   AF-A0A2N8NE72-F1
#
_cell.length_a   1.000
_cell.length_b   1.000
_cell.length_c   1.000
_cell.angle_alpha   90.00
_cell.angle_beta   90.00
_cell.angle_gamma   90.00
#
_symmetry.space_group_name_H-M   'P 1'
#
loop_
_entity.id
_entity.type
_entity.pdbx_description
1 polymer ?
#
loop_
_entity_poly.entity_id
_entity_poly.type
_entity_poly.pdbx_seq_one_letter_code
_entity_poly.pdbx_strand_id
1 'polypeptide(L)'
;MLLYGLPAVLVHLPVVQRRLAAESGRVLSAVLRAPVRIDEVDIAWPDGLTLRRVALDDRAGQPLLRADRLSGGIDLGALLRGQLRFTSVRLVGFDIHLRKATPDSPLNAQFILDAFASKDSTSTGGVDFQIRAIRLARGRVSYDVGHGQPEEGHFDAAHIRAEGILAFKKSENRNER
;
A
#
# COMPACT_ATOMS: atom_id res chain seq x y z
N MET A 1 -1.66 34.65 8.88
CA MET A 1 -1.03 33.46 9.49
C MET A 1 -1.94 32.65 10.43
N LEU A 2 -3.13 33.14 10.83
CA LEU A 2 -4.08 32.41 11.69
C LEU A 2 -5.09 31.50 10.95
N LEU A 3 -5.16 31.53 9.63
CA LEU A 3 -6.21 30.83 8.85
C LEU A 3 -5.87 29.38 8.45
N TYR A 4 -4.62 28.93 8.67
CA TYR A 4 -4.19 27.56 8.33
C TYR A 4 -4.33 26.54 9.48
N GLY A 5 -4.63 26.98 10.70
CA GLY A 5 -4.75 26.10 11.87
C GLY A 5 -6.12 25.41 11.98
N LEU A 6 -7.19 26.06 11.53
CA LEU A 6 -8.57 25.56 11.68
C LEU A 6 -8.80 24.20 10.97
N PRO A 7 -8.31 23.98 9.73
CA PRO A 7 -8.43 22.68 9.07
C PRO A 7 -7.65 21.57 9.79
N ALA A 8 -6.48 21.89 10.35
CA ALA A 8 -5.66 20.92 11.10
C ALA A 8 -6.35 20.47 12.40
N VAL A 9 -7.04 21.39 13.08
CA VAL A 9 -7.86 21.07 14.26
C VAL A 9 -9.09 20.25 13.87
N LEU A 10 -9.74 20.56 12.75
CA LEU A 10 -10.94 19.86 12.30
C LEU A 10 -10.67 18.39 11.94
N VAL A 11 -9.49 18.07 11.38
CA VAL A 11 -9.08 16.68 11.07
C VAL A 11 -8.82 15.85 12.33
N HIS A 12 -8.48 16.47 13.47
CA HIS A 12 -8.32 15.78 14.75
C HIS A 12 -9.66 15.44 15.42
N LEU A 13 -10.80 15.91 14.88
CA LEU A 13 -12.10 15.56 15.45
C LEU A 13 -12.41 14.07 15.23
N PRO A 14 -12.84 13.34 16.28
CA PRO A 14 -13.13 11.90 16.19
C PRO A 14 -14.15 11.54 15.09
N VAL A 15 -15.09 12.44 14.80
CA VAL A 15 -16.12 12.24 13.77
C VAL A 15 -15.52 12.26 12.36
N VAL A 16 -14.60 13.18 12.11
CA VAL A 16 -13.90 13.30 10.82
C VAL A 16 -12.98 12.10 10.63
N GLN A 17 -12.27 11.69 11.69
CA GLN A 17 -11.43 10.49 11.67
C GLN A 17 -12.23 9.22 11.35
N ARG A 18 -13.40 9.01 11.99
CA ARG A 18 -14.26 7.85 11.72
C ARG A 18 -14.74 7.80 10.27
N ARG A 19 -15.12 8.94 9.68
CA ARG A 19 -15.53 9.01 8.28
C ARG A 19 -14.38 8.72 7.32
N LEU A 20 -13.20 9.29 7.57
CA LEU A 20 -12.02 9.01 6.75
C LEU A 20 -11.59 7.54 6.86
N ALA A 21 -11.63 6.96 8.05
CA ALA A 21 -11.31 5.55 8.27
C ALA A 21 -12.26 4.63 7.50
N ALA A 22 -13.57 4.89 7.56
CA ALA A 22 -14.58 4.11 6.84
C ALA A 22 -14.40 4.21 5.32
N GLU A 23 -14.21 5.43 4.78
CA GLU A 23 -14.03 5.60 3.33
C GLU A 23 -12.69 5.02 2.87
N SER A 24 -11.63 5.16 3.67
CA SER A 24 -10.32 4.60 3.33
C SER A 24 -10.31 3.08 3.33
N GLY A 25 -11.00 2.45 4.30
CA GLY A 25 -11.21 1.00 4.29
C GLY A 25 -11.96 0.56 3.03
N ARG A 26 -13.03 1.27 2.67
CA ARG A 26 -13.82 1.00 1.45
C ARG A 26 -12.99 1.16 0.18
N VAL A 27 -12.21 2.22 0.09
CA VAL A 27 -11.33 2.51 -1.05
C VAL A 27 -10.22 1.49 -1.15
N LEU A 28 -9.57 1.14 -0.03
CA LEU A 28 -8.50 0.15 -0.05
C LEU A 28 -9.03 -1.24 -0.42
N SER A 29 -10.19 -1.65 0.09
CA SER A 29 -10.85 -2.89 -0.32
C SER A 29 -11.30 -2.87 -1.79
N ALA A 30 -11.81 -1.74 -2.28
CA ALA A 30 -12.23 -1.58 -3.67
C ALA A 30 -11.06 -1.58 -4.66
N VAL A 31 -9.94 -0.96 -4.28
CA VAL A 31 -8.72 -0.86 -5.10
C VAL A 31 -7.97 -2.18 -5.10
N LEU A 32 -7.80 -2.81 -3.94
CA LEU A 32 -7.07 -4.07 -3.84
C LEU A 32 -7.90 -5.29 -4.30
N ARG A 33 -9.22 -5.13 -4.51
CA ARG A 33 -10.16 -6.18 -4.94
C ARG A 33 -9.95 -7.52 -4.21
N ALA A 34 -9.57 -7.43 -2.94
CA ALA A 34 -9.14 -8.56 -2.14
C ALA A 34 -9.49 -8.34 -0.67
N PRO A 35 -9.67 -9.43 0.11
CA PRO A 35 -9.92 -9.33 1.54
C PRO A 35 -8.64 -8.86 2.25
N VAL A 36 -8.53 -7.55 2.46
CA VAL A 36 -7.46 -6.96 3.27
C VAL A 36 -7.92 -7.02 4.72
N ARG A 37 -7.16 -7.71 5.57
CA ARG A 37 -7.36 -7.66 7.01
C ARG A 37 -6.55 -6.48 7.56
N ILE A 38 -7.24 -5.57 8.23
CA ILE A 38 -6.67 -4.38 8.84
C ILE A 38 -7.07 -4.42 10.30
N ASP A 39 -6.11 -4.59 11.19
CA ASP A 39 -6.41 -4.68 12.62
C ASP A 39 -6.76 -3.32 13.21
N GLU A 40 -6.14 -2.26 12.69
CA GLU A 40 -6.27 -0.91 13.25
C GLU A 40 -6.01 0.16 12.20
N VAL A 41 -6.92 1.14 12.14
CA VAL A 41 -6.82 2.31 11.27
C VAL A 41 -6.53 3.50 12.17
N ASP A 42 -5.40 4.16 11.92
CA ASP A 42 -5.00 5.38 12.59
C ASP A 42 -4.87 6.52 11.58
N ILE A 43 -5.22 7.73 11.98
CA ILE A 43 -5.08 8.93 11.16
C ILE A 43 -4.10 9.83 11.90
N ALA A 44 -2.84 9.72 11.49
CA ALA A 44 -1.73 10.43 12.10
C ALA A 44 -1.28 11.56 11.18
N TRP A 45 -1.43 12.80 11.63
CA TRP A 45 -0.84 13.96 10.97
C TRP A 45 0.68 14.00 11.25
N PRO A 46 1.55 14.37 10.29
CA PRO A 46 1.30 14.80 8.90
C PRO A 46 1.27 13.66 7.86
N ASP A 47 1.42 12.41 8.29
CA ASP A 47 1.59 11.26 7.40
C ASP A 47 0.28 10.82 6.68
N GLY A 48 -0.88 11.35 7.10
CA GLY A 48 -2.19 11.12 6.49
C GLY A 48 -2.91 9.92 7.12
N LEU A 49 -3.36 9.00 6.27
CA LEU A 49 -3.96 7.73 6.71
C LEU A 49 -2.86 6.73 7.03
N THR A 50 -2.91 6.06 8.16
CA THR A 50 -1.99 5.00 8.54
C THR A 50 -2.74 3.74 8.95
N LEU A 51 -2.49 2.65 8.24
CA LEU A 51 -3.03 1.34 8.54
C LEU A 51 -1.95 0.55 9.27
N ARG A 52 -2.31 -0.03 10.40
CA ARG A 52 -1.40 -0.83 11.22
C ARG A 52 -1.75 -2.30 11.08
N ARG A 53 -0.70 -3.14 11.07
CA ARG A 53 -0.82 -4.61 10.97
C ARG A 53 -1.69 -5.01 9.77
N VAL A 54 -1.26 -4.57 8.58
CA VAL A 54 -1.95 -4.93 7.34
C VAL A 54 -1.59 -6.36 6.99
N ALA A 55 -2.60 -7.19 6.76
CA ALA A 55 -2.44 -8.55 6.29
C ALA A 55 -3.28 -8.79 5.04
N LEU A 56 -2.60 -9.30 4.01
CA LEU A 56 -3.19 -9.71 2.75
C LEU A 56 -2.74 -11.13 2.46
N ASP A 57 -3.73 -11.99 2.26
CA ASP A 57 -3.53 -13.37 1.86
C ASP A 57 -3.80 -13.48 0.35
N ASP A 58 -3.19 -14.46 -0.30
CA ASP A 58 -3.50 -14.78 -1.70
C ASP A 58 -4.87 -15.48 -1.83
N ARG A 59 -5.27 -15.78 -3.06
CA ARG A 59 -6.54 -16.49 -3.33
C ARG A 59 -6.59 -17.92 -2.77
N ALA A 60 -5.44 -18.50 -2.42
CA ALA A 60 -5.34 -19.80 -1.78
C ALA A 60 -5.34 -19.70 -0.24
N GLY A 61 -5.52 -18.48 0.31
CA GLY A 61 -5.55 -18.23 1.75
C GLY A 61 -4.18 -18.26 2.43
N GLN A 62 -3.10 -18.24 1.65
CA GLN A 62 -1.74 -18.24 2.16
C GLN A 62 -1.22 -16.80 2.31
N PRO A 63 -0.35 -16.50 3.28
CA PRO A 63 0.20 -15.15 3.44
C PRO A 63 0.86 -14.65 2.15
N LEU A 64 0.52 -13.44 1.71
CA LEU A 64 1.10 -12.79 0.54
C LEU A 64 1.83 -11.50 0.92
N LEU A 65 1.17 -10.61 1.67
CA LEU A 65 1.77 -9.37 2.17
C LEU A 65 1.37 -9.17 3.62
N ARG A 66 2.37 -8.99 4.48
CA ARG A 66 2.21 -8.49 5.84
C ARG A 66 2.96 -7.17 5.98
N ALA A 67 2.41 -6.21 6.73
CA ALA A 67 3.10 -4.96 6.99
C ALA A 67 2.76 -4.41 8.38
N ASP A 68 3.77 -3.97 9.11
CA ASP A 68 3.58 -3.27 10.39
C ASP A 68 2.77 -1.99 10.17
N ARG A 69 3.11 -1.25 9.11
CA ARG A 69 2.53 0.05 8.81
C ARG A 69 2.45 0.31 7.31
N LEU A 70 1.26 0.65 6.83
CA LEU A 70 0.99 1.19 5.51
C LEU A 70 0.38 2.59 5.67
N SER A 71 1.15 3.62 5.34
CA SER A 71 0.67 5.01 5.38
C SER A 71 0.46 5.57 3.98
N GLY A 72 -0.64 6.28 3.80
CA GLY A 72 -0.99 7.01 2.59
C GLY A 72 -1.18 8.50 2.89
N GLY A 73 -0.35 9.35 2.28
CA GLY A 73 -0.53 10.80 2.39
C GLY A 73 -1.79 11.23 1.62
N ILE A 74 -2.63 12.04 2.24
CA ILE A 74 -3.88 12.56 1.65
C ILE A 74 -3.73 14.06 1.40
N ASP A 75 -4.24 14.54 0.26
CA ASP A 75 -4.34 15.97 -0.04
C ASP A 75 -5.59 16.57 0.61
N LEU A 76 -5.38 17.37 1.66
CA LEU A 76 -6.47 18.04 2.38
C LEU A 76 -7.23 19.06 1.52
N GLY A 77 -6.55 19.74 0.60
CA GLY A 77 -7.20 20.69 -0.30
C GLY A 77 -8.17 20.00 -1.25
N ALA A 78 -7.81 18.80 -1.74
CA ALA A 78 -8.71 17.96 -2.51
C ALA A 78 -9.86 17.42 -1.64
N LEU A 79 -9.55 16.99 -0.41
CA LEU A 79 -10.56 16.47 0.53
C LEU A 79 -11.65 17.50 0.86
N LEU A 80 -11.27 18.77 1.05
CA LEU A 80 -12.21 19.87 1.26
C LEU A 80 -13.13 20.13 0.06
N ARG A 81 -12.70 19.73 -1.15
CA ARG A 81 -13.51 19.75 -2.38
C ARG A 81 -14.29 18.44 -2.60
N GLY A 82 -14.32 17.56 -1.61
CA GLY A 82 -14.99 16.26 -1.69
C GLY A 82 -14.23 15.21 -2.50
N GLN A 83 -12.94 15.42 -2.79
CA GLN A 83 -12.11 14.52 -3.57
C GLN A 83 -11.07 13.83 -2.70
N LEU A 84 -11.05 12.51 -2.67
CA LEU A 84 -10.02 11.77 -1.94
C LEU A 84 -8.79 11.60 -2.84
N ARG A 85 -7.75 12.40 -2.61
CA ARG A 85 -6.51 12.33 -3.40
C ARG A 85 -5.33 11.81 -2.57
N PHE A 86 -4.75 10.70 -3.00
CA PHE A 86 -3.56 10.10 -2.37
C PHE A 86 -2.29 10.60 -3.06
N THR A 87 -1.32 11.09 -2.27
CA THR A 87 -0.11 11.76 -2.77
C THR A 87 1.18 11.00 -2.49
N SER A 88 1.21 10.16 -1.46
CA SER A 88 2.38 9.37 -1.11
C SER A 88 2.00 8.04 -0.49
N VAL A 89 2.89 7.06 -0.61
CA VAL A 89 2.75 5.74 -0.02
C VAL A 89 4.00 5.43 0.79
N ARG A 90 3.82 5.00 2.03
CA ARG A 90 4.89 4.53 2.91
C ARG A 90 4.55 3.14 3.44
N LEU A 91 5.44 2.19 3.21
CA LEU A 91 5.31 0.83 3.71
C LEU A 91 6.50 0.53 4.62
N VAL A 92 6.23 0.12 5.85
CA VAL A 92 7.25 -0.13 6.86
C VAL A 92 7.04 -1.49 7.49
N GLY A 93 8.13 -2.24 7.67
CA GLY A 93 8.10 -3.56 8.30
C GLY A 93 7.27 -4.53 7.46
N PHE A 94 7.56 -4.60 6.17
CA PHE A 94 6.80 -5.40 5.23
C PHE A 94 7.46 -6.74 4.95
N ASP A 95 6.62 -7.72 4.67
CA ASP A 95 7.00 -9.09 4.37
C ASP A 95 6.14 -9.57 3.20
N ILE A 96 6.75 -9.75 2.04
CA ILE A 96 6.07 -10.15 0.80
C ILE A 96 6.53 -11.54 0.40
N HIS A 97 5.57 -12.44 0.20
CA HIS A 97 5.78 -13.83 -0.17
C HIS A 97 5.27 -14.07 -1.58
N LEU A 98 6.14 -13.88 -2.57
CA LEU A 98 5.84 -14.12 -3.98
C LEU A 98 6.04 -15.60 -4.30
N ARG A 99 5.03 -16.24 -4.85
CA ARG A 99 5.04 -17.68 -5.11
C ARG A 99 4.47 -18.01 -6.47
N LYS A 100 5.06 -18.99 -7.14
CA LYS A 100 4.50 -19.64 -8.33
C LYS A 100 4.39 -21.13 -8.07
N ALA A 101 3.25 -21.76 -8.36
CA ALA A 101 3.08 -23.20 -8.16
C ALA A 101 3.99 -24.04 -9.08
N THR A 102 4.26 -23.53 -10.29
CA THR A 102 5.21 -24.08 -11.27
C THR A 102 5.87 -22.92 -12.02
N PRO A 103 6.97 -23.15 -12.76
CA PRO A 103 7.60 -22.12 -13.59
C PRO A 103 6.64 -21.43 -14.57
N ASP A 104 5.61 -22.14 -15.05
CA ASP A 104 4.61 -21.59 -15.99
C ASP A 104 3.36 -21.05 -15.30
N SER A 105 3.19 -21.30 -14.00
CA SER A 105 2.03 -20.81 -13.25
C SER A 105 2.07 -19.30 -13.06
N PRO A 106 0.92 -18.61 -12.99
CA PRO A 106 0.89 -17.20 -12.63
C PRO A 106 1.37 -16.99 -11.19
N LEU A 107 1.79 -15.76 -10.89
CA LEU A 107 2.17 -15.36 -9.55
C LEU A 107 0.96 -15.39 -8.61
N ASN A 108 1.15 -15.79 -7.36
CA ASN A 108 0.10 -15.70 -6.34
C ASN A 108 -0.43 -14.26 -6.14
N ALA A 109 0.35 -13.24 -6.51
CA ALA A 109 -0.03 -11.83 -6.48
C ALA A 109 -0.60 -11.29 -7.81
N GLN A 110 -0.77 -12.13 -8.84
CA GLN A 110 -1.16 -11.68 -10.19
C GLN A 110 -2.46 -10.87 -10.17
N PHE A 111 -3.43 -11.26 -9.34
CA PHE A 111 -4.70 -10.53 -9.20
C PHE A 111 -4.53 -9.07 -8.74
N ILE A 112 -3.48 -8.78 -7.96
CA ILE A 112 -3.15 -7.43 -7.50
C ILE A 112 -2.54 -6.66 -8.67
N LEU A 113 -1.57 -7.28 -9.35
CA LEU A 113 -0.91 -6.69 -10.52
C LEU A 113 -1.92 -6.32 -11.60
N ASP A 114 -2.86 -7.23 -11.89
CA ASP A 114 -3.92 -7.03 -12.87
C ASP A 114 -4.87 -5.89 -12.45
N ALA A 115 -5.19 -5.80 -11.15
CA ALA A 115 -6.03 -4.74 -10.62
C ALA A 115 -5.38 -3.36 -10.82
N PHE A 116 -4.08 -3.23 -10.54
CA PHE A 116 -3.34 -1.99 -10.75
C PHE A 116 -3.02 -1.69 -12.21
N ALA A 117 -2.89 -2.71 -13.07
CA ALA A 117 -2.67 -2.55 -14.51
C ALA A 117 -3.94 -2.07 -15.24
N SER A 118 -5.12 -2.41 -14.72
CA SER A 118 -6.38 -1.89 -15.22
C SER A 118 -6.46 -0.38 -14.99
N LYS A 119 -6.50 0.40 -16.09
CA LYS A 119 -6.60 1.88 -16.09
C LYS A 119 -7.79 2.43 -15.30
N ASP A 120 -8.78 1.59 -15.00
CA ASP A 120 -9.97 1.97 -14.24
C ASP A 120 -9.72 2.07 -12.73
N SER A 121 -8.72 1.36 -12.20
CA SER A 121 -8.45 1.30 -10.75
C SER A 121 -7.96 2.62 -10.15
N THR A 122 -7.35 3.49 -10.97
CA THR A 122 -6.86 4.80 -10.54
C THR A 122 -7.95 5.87 -10.39
N SER A 123 -9.18 5.60 -10.87
CA SER A 123 -10.30 6.56 -10.86
C SER A 123 -11.60 5.98 -10.28
N THR A 124 -11.59 4.75 -9.76
CA THR A 124 -12.82 4.11 -9.28
C THR A 124 -13.32 4.79 -8.00
N GLY A 125 -14.53 5.37 -8.04
CA GLY A 125 -15.24 5.86 -6.84
C GLY A 125 -14.90 7.27 -6.36
N GLY A 126 -14.32 8.13 -7.20
CA GLY A 126 -13.98 9.52 -6.83
C GLY A 126 -12.63 9.67 -6.10
N VAL A 127 -11.78 8.65 -6.21
CA VAL A 127 -10.43 8.61 -5.64
C VAL A 127 -9.41 8.91 -6.74
N ASP A 128 -8.52 9.86 -6.50
CA ASP A 128 -7.43 10.23 -7.41
C ASP A 128 -6.08 9.78 -6.82
N PHE A 129 -5.38 8.89 -7.53
CA PHE A 129 -4.06 8.40 -7.12
C PHE A 129 -2.95 9.19 -7.82
N GLN A 130 -2.48 10.26 -7.18
CA GLN A 130 -1.32 11.04 -7.61
C GLN A 130 -0.08 10.69 -6.79
N ILE A 131 0.39 9.44 -6.87
CA ILE A 131 1.52 8.97 -6.07
C ILE A 131 2.82 9.67 -6.50
N ARG A 132 3.25 10.67 -5.74
CA ARG A 132 4.50 11.42 -5.95
C ARG A 132 5.67 10.84 -5.19
N ALA A 133 5.42 10.17 -4.08
CA ALA A 133 6.47 9.59 -3.26
C ALA A 133 6.12 8.18 -2.80
N ILE A 134 7.10 7.28 -2.89
CA ILE A 134 7.02 5.91 -2.36
C ILE A 134 8.19 5.73 -1.41
N ARG A 135 7.94 5.21 -0.21
CA ARG A 135 8.98 4.85 0.76
C ARG A 135 8.72 3.44 1.27
N LEU A 136 9.69 2.57 1.09
CA LEU A 136 9.69 1.20 1.58
C LEU A 136 10.82 1.09 2.61
N ALA A 137 10.54 0.57 3.81
CA ALA A 137 11.56 0.43 4.85
C ALA A 137 11.37 -0.85 5.67
N ARG A 138 12.48 -1.44 6.14
CA ARG A 138 12.50 -2.69 6.93
C ARG A 138 11.76 -3.81 6.19
N GLY A 139 12.05 -3.95 4.90
CA GLY A 139 11.36 -4.89 4.02
C GLY A 139 12.01 -6.25 3.94
N ARG A 140 11.18 -7.27 3.78
CA ARG A 140 11.54 -8.62 3.37
C ARG A 140 10.70 -9.03 2.17
N VAL A 141 11.32 -9.67 1.20
CA VAL A 141 10.66 -10.24 0.03
C VAL A 141 11.24 -11.63 -0.19
N SER A 142 10.38 -12.62 -0.33
CA SER A 142 10.74 -13.93 -0.86
C SER A 142 10.06 -14.16 -2.21
N TYR A 143 10.74 -14.92 -3.05
CA TYR A 143 10.24 -15.42 -4.32
C TYR A 143 10.55 -16.91 -4.40
N ASP A 144 9.51 -17.73 -4.52
CA ASP A 144 9.63 -19.19 -4.57
C ASP A 144 8.84 -19.75 -5.76
N VAL A 145 9.46 -20.69 -6.49
CA VAL A 145 8.83 -21.40 -7.60
C VAL A 145 8.76 -22.89 -7.28
N GLY A 146 7.55 -23.43 -7.24
CA GLY A 146 7.31 -24.84 -6.96
C GLY A 146 7.37 -25.20 -5.48
N HIS A 147 7.40 -26.51 -5.25
CA HIS A 147 7.51 -27.12 -3.93
C HIS A 147 8.86 -27.82 -3.85
N GLY A 148 9.91 -27.06 -3.58
CA GLY A 148 11.29 -27.54 -3.46
C GLY A 148 12.01 -26.83 -2.30
N GLN A 149 13.03 -27.48 -1.77
CA GLN A 149 14.02 -26.77 -0.94
C GLN A 149 15.05 -26.13 -1.87
N PRO A 150 15.64 -24.97 -1.50
CA PRO A 150 16.70 -24.35 -2.28
C PRO A 150 17.83 -25.36 -2.51
N GLU A 151 18.35 -25.40 -3.73
CA GLU A 151 19.49 -26.27 -4.04
C GLU A 151 20.72 -25.86 -3.19
N GLU A 152 21.36 -26.83 -2.53
CA GLU A 152 22.55 -26.59 -1.73
C GLU A 152 23.80 -26.48 -2.61
N GLY A 153 24.69 -25.53 -2.30
CA GLY A 153 26.01 -25.44 -2.92
C GLY A 153 26.11 -24.51 -4.13
N HIS A 154 25.00 -23.98 -4.64
CA HIS A 154 24.98 -22.96 -5.70
C HIS A 154 23.80 -22.01 -5.58
N PHE A 155 23.79 -20.97 -6.40
CA PHE A 155 22.71 -19.99 -6.43
C PHE A 155 21.47 -20.57 -7.11
N ASP A 156 20.36 -20.62 -6.37
CA ASP A 156 19.08 -21.08 -6.87
C ASP A 156 18.15 -19.89 -7.20
N ALA A 157 17.92 -19.67 -8.50
CA ALA A 157 17.05 -18.61 -8.97
C ALA A 157 15.55 -18.88 -8.73
N ALA A 158 15.17 -20.14 -8.43
CA ALA A 158 13.80 -20.51 -8.08
C ALA A 158 13.43 -20.11 -6.65
N HIS A 159 14.42 -19.91 -5.77
CA HIS A 159 14.24 -19.60 -4.35
C HIS A 159 15.11 -18.41 -3.93
N ILE A 160 14.54 -17.21 -4.03
CA ILE A 160 15.24 -15.95 -3.71
C ILE A 160 14.64 -15.32 -2.46
N ARG A 161 15.49 -14.89 -1.52
CA ARG A 161 15.09 -14.06 -0.38
C ARG A 161 15.95 -12.82 -0.27
N ALA A 162 15.30 -11.68 -0.09
CA ALA A 162 15.93 -10.40 0.17
C ALA A 162 15.39 -9.81 1.46
N GLU A 163 16.27 -9.33 2.32
CA GLU A 163 15.95 -8.73 3.61
C GLU A 163 16.61 -7.36 3.76
N GLY A 164 16.10 -6.55 4.70
CA GLY A 164 16.64 -5.22 4.94
C GLY A 164 16.33 -4.21 3.82
N ILE A 165 15.28 -4.45 3.03
CA ILE A 165 14.95 -3.59 1.89
C ILE A 165 14.58 -2.19 2.38
N LEU A 166 15.31 -1.21 1.84
CA LEU A 166 15.04 0.22 1.93
C LEU A 166 14.98 0.78 0.51
N ALA A 167 13.85 1.36 0.13
CA ALA A 167 13.69 2.00 -1.18
C ALA A 167 12.92 3.31 -1.04
N PHE A 168 13.28 4.29 -1.86
CA PHE A 168 12.58 5.55 -1.92
C PHE A 168 12.48 6.02 -3.37
N LYS A 169 11.29 6.50 -3.73
CA LYS A 169 11.04 7.21 -4.98
C LYS A 169 10.50 8.58 -4.60
N LYS A 170 11.11 9.64 -5.13
CA LYS A 170 10.61 11.00 -5.03
C LYS A 170 10.40 11.50 -6.46
N SER A 171 9.16 11.78 -6.83
CA SER A 171 8.86 12.46 -8.09
C SER A 171 9.33 13.90 -7.98
N GLU A 172 10.21 14.30 -8.89
CA GLU A 172 10.68 15.67 -9.01
C GLU A 172 9.55 16.54 -9.59
N ASN A 173 9.23 17.66 -8.95
CA ASN A 173 8.29 18.64 -9.50
C ASN A 173 8.99 19.31 -10.69
N ARG A 174 8.70 18.87 -11.92
CA ARG A 174 8.94 19.69 -13.11
C ARG A 174 7.82 20.72 -13.21
N ASN A 175 7.85 21.75 -12.37
CA ASN A 175 7.06 22.98 -12.57
C ASN A 175 7.71 24.13 -11.81
N GLU A 176 8.88 24.54 -12.29
CA GLU A 176 9.33 25.93 -12.27
C GLU A 176 9.57 26.34 -13.72
N ARG A 177 8.57 27.00 -14.30
CA ARG A 177 8.70 27.92 -15.43
C ARG A 177 7.70 29.04 -15.23
#